data_AF-A0A1A9BW40-F1
#
_entry.id   AF-A0A1A9BW40-F1
#
_cell.length_a   1.000
_cell.length_b   1.000
_cell.length_c   1.000
_cell.angle_alpha   90.00
_cell.angle_beta   90.00
_cell.angle_gamma   90.00
#
_symmetry.space_group_name_H-M   'P 1'
#
loop_
_entity.id
_entity.type
_entity.pdbx_description
1 polymer ?
#
loop_
_entity_poly.entity_id
_entity_poly.type
_entity_poly.pdbx_seq_one_letter_code
_entity_poly.pdbx_strand_id
1 'polypeptide(L)'
;MANAFSERVARLNTHSGKTYQEMAHDCDFKRSVTWWNKVRWNQIENPPEPGLFPYLAKALQVPQRRVAEMVAEQWCGVRPDDTVPERLRSILSVLREVDERDLLVMHEMAMTLYRKRMIRLERDQLSAELLMAYIEGGEGPLTLEQLRKLRRSELYAVKHDPSVEVEPDAQAMLDALPDPEEE
;
A
#
# COMPACT_ATOMS: atom_id res chain seq x y z
N MET A 1 -6.41 21.36 8.72
CA MET A 1 -4.94 21.24 8.85
C MET A 1 -4.65 20.17 9.89
N ALA A 2 -3.77 19.23 9.57
CA ALA A 2 -3.38 18.18 10.50
C ALA A 2 -2.40 18.76 11.53
N ASN A 3 -2.62 18.53 12.83
CA ASN A 3 -1.80 19.10 13.91
C ASN A 3 -0.83 18.06 14.48
N ALA A 4 -0.26 17.21 13.62
CA ALA A 4 0.43 16.00 14.05
C ALA A 4 1.58 16.24 15.04
N PHE A 5 2.37 17.30 14.83
CA PHE A 5 3.47 17.66 15.74
C PHE A 5 2.92 18.20 17.07
N SER A 6 1.96 19.12 17.02
CA SER A 6 1.31 19.69 18.22
C SER A 6 0.55 18.65 19.04
N GLU A 7 -0.11 17.70 18.40
CA GLU A 7 -0.80 16.59 19.04
C GLU A 7 0.16 15.63 19.73
N ARG A 8 1.34 15.37 19.14
CA ARG A 8 2.37 14.56 19.81
C ARG A 8 2.86 15.25 21.08
N VAL A 9 3.10 16.56 21.04
CA VAL A 9 3.46 17.36 22.22
C VAL A 9 2.36 17.30 23.27
N ALA A 10 1.09 17.48 22.87
CA ALA A 10 -0.04 17.42 23.78
C ALA A 10 -0.22 16.03 24.42
N ARG A 11 -0.03 14.95 23.64
CA ARG A 11 -0.08 13.57 24.14
C ARG A 11 1.00 13.30 25.17
N LEU A 12 2.26 13.65 24.89
CA LEU A 12 3.34 13.46 25.85
C LEU A 12 3.11 14.25 27.15
N ASN A 13 2.59 15.47 27.04
CA ASN A 13 2.31 16.30 28.21
C ASN A 13 1.14 15.82 29.06
N THR A 14 0.08 15.34 28.42
CA THR A 14 -1.18 15.01 29.11
C THR A 14 -1.26 13.54 29.51
N HIS A 15 -0.76 12.63 28.68
CA HIS A 15 -0.90 11.18 28.86
C HIS A 15 0.38 10.53 29.40
N SER A 16 1.56 11.04 29.01
CA SER A 16 2.85 10.48 29.46
C SER A 16 3.46 11.26 30.62
N GLY A 17 2.79 12.33 31.10
CA GLY A 17 3.25 13.16 32.22
C GLY A 17 4.48 14.01 31.94
N LYS A 18 4.97 14.04 30.69
CA LYS A 18 6.21 14.75 30.33
C LYS A 18 6.00 16.26 30.33
N THR A 19 6.68 16.96 31.20
CA THR A 19 6.59 18.42 31.32
C THR A 19 7.30 19.11 30.16
N TYR A 20 6.92 20.37 29.88
CA TYR A 20 7.63 21.19 28.90
C TYR A 20 9.07 21.52 29.31
N GLN A 21 9.37 21.46 30.62
CA GLN A 21 10.73 21.60 31.14
C GLN A 21 11.58 20.39 30.74
N GLU A 22 11.07 19.17 30.90
CA GLU A 22 11.74 17.94 30.46
C GLU A 22 11.91 17.91 28.93
N MET A 23 10.90 18.34 28.17
CA MET A 23 11.05 18.46 26.71
C MET A 23 12.10 19.49 26.30
N ALA A 24 12.18 20.63 26.99
CA ALA A 24 13.19 21.65 26.74
C ALA A 24 14.60 21.16 27.09
N HIS A 25 14.74 20.45 28.21
CA HIS A 25 15.97 19.80 28.62
C HIS A 25 16.43 18.76 27.59
N ASP A 26 15.54 17.88 27.15
CA ASP A 26 15.85 16.84 26.17
C ASP A 26 16.15 17.37 24.77
N CYS A 27 15.68 18.58 24.45
CA CYS A 27 15.92 19.25 23.18
C CYS A 27 17.28 19.97 23.12
N ASP A 28 18.14 19.82 24.14
CA ASP A 28 19.54 20.28 24.20
C ASP A 28 19.76 21.65 23.52
N PHE A 29 19.22 22.70 24.15
CA PHE A 29 19.65 24.11 24.04
C PHE A 29 18.87 25.07 23.11
N LYS A 30 18.00 24.64 22.18
CA LYS A 30 17.37 25.60 21.23
C LYS A 30 15.92 26.03 21.49
N ARG A 31 15.12 25.31 22.29
CA ARG A 31 13.68 25.63 22.45
C ARG A 31 13.29 25.77 23.91
N SER A 32 12.83 26.97 24.28
CA SER A 32 12.38 27.28 25.63
C SER A 32 11.06 26.58 25.99
N VAL A 33 10.75 26.49 27.28
CA VAL A 33 9.45 26.03 27.80
C VAL A 33 8.29 26.77 27.13
N THR A 34 8.46 28.08 26.90
CA THR A 34 7.48 28.92 26.21
C THR A 34 7.24 28.47 24.77
N TRP A 35 8.28 28.01 24.07
CA TRP A 35 8.11 27.49 22.71
C TRP A 35 7.27 26.22 22.70
N TRP A 36 7.51 25.27 23.60
CA TRP A 36 6.70 24.05 23.73
C TRP A 36 5.23 24.35 24.05
N ASN A 37 4.99 25.34 24.91
CA ASN A 37 3.63 25.79 25.19
C ASN A 37 2.96 26.37 23.93
N LYS A 38 3.66 27.21 23.16
CA LYS A 38 3.15 27.73 21.89
C LYS A 38 2.87 26.63 20.86
N VAL A 39 3.73 25.60 20.78
CA VAL A 39 3.49 24.43 19.92
C VAL A 39 2.20 23.72 20.30
N ARG A 40 1.95 23.48 21.60
CA ARG A 40 0.73 22.83 22.07
C ARG A 40 -0.53 23.57 21.61
N TRP A 41 -0.49 24.90 21.58
CA TRP A 41 -1.61 25.75 21.15
C TRP A 41 -1.60 26.09 19.66
N ASN A 42 -0.75 25.44 18.86
CA ASN A 42 -0.60 25.70 17.43
C ASN A 42 -0.29 27.17 17.08
N GLN A 43 0.49 27.85 17.92
CA GLN A 43 0.87 29.26 17.79
C GLN A 43 2.25 29.45 17.12
N ILE A 44 2.76 28.42 16.44
CA ILE A 44 4.05 28.45 15.75
C ILE A 44 3.79 28.38 14.25
N GLU A 45 3.96 29.52 13.58
CA GLU A 45 3.71 29.66 12.15
C GLU A 45 4.81 29.02 11.30
N ASN A 46 6.07 29.12 11.72
CA ASN A 46 7.20 28.62 10.96
C ASN A 46 7.61 27.22 11.41
N PRO A 47 7.84 26.27 10.49
CA PRO A 47 8.31 24.95 10.84
C PRO A 47 9.71 25.02 11.50
N PRO A 48 10.02 24.10 12.41
CA PRO A 48 11.39 23.97 12.92
C PRO A 48 12.35 23.58 11.78
N GLU A 49 13.56 24.14 11.79
CA GLU A 49 14.58 23.80 10.79
C GLU A 49 14.99 22.33 10.86
N PRO A 50 15.35 21.69 9.72
CA PRO A 50 15.77 20.28 9.68
C PRO A 50 16.94 19.94 10.60
N GLY A 51 17.87 20.87 10.81
CA GLY A 51 18.99 20.71 11.75
C GLY A 51 18.56 20.54 13.22
N LEU A 52 17.29 20.83 13.56
CA LEU A 52 16.72 20.64 14.88
C LEU A 52 16.12 19.25 15.08
N PHE A 53 15.89 18.49 13.99
CA PHE A 53 15.14 17.24 14.06
C PHE A 53 15.77 16.18 14.97
N PRO A 54 17.11 16.01 15.05
CA PRO A 54 17.72 15.06 16.00
C PRO A 54 17.38 15.38 17.47
N TYR A 55 17.36 16.67 17.83
CA TYR A 55 17.06 17.11 19.19
C TYR A 55 15.57 16.99 19.51
N LEU A 56 14.72 17.34 18.54
CA LEU A 56 13.28 17.17 18.64
C LEU A 56 12.89 15.69 18.73
N ALA A 57 13.62 14.79 18.07
CA ALA A 57 13.40 13.35 18.13
C ALA A 57 13.57 12.82 19.56
N LYS A 58 14.64 13.25 20.24
CA LYS A 58 14.89 12.94 21.66
C LYS A 58 13.78 13.49 22.55
N ALA A 59 13.42 14.76 22.39
CA ALA A 59 12.36 15.39 23.18
C ALA A 59 10.97 14.75 22.97
N LEU A 60 10.64 14.38 21.73
CA LEU A 60 9.36 13.79 21.35
C LEU A 60 9.31 12.27 21.47
N GLN A 61 10.42 11.63 21.85
CA GLN A 61 10.54 10.17 21.98
C GLN A 61 10.06 9.44 20.72
N VAL A 62 10.52 9.89 19.55
CA VAL A 62 10.24 9.28 18.25
C VAL A 62 11.50 9.34 17.37
N PRO A 63 11.62 8.51 16.33
CA PRO A 63 12.75 8.61 15.39
C PRO A 63 12.81 9.98 14.69
N GLN A 64 14.01 10.43 14.31
CA GLN A 64 14.21 11.69 13.57
C GLN A 64 13.37 11.76 12.29
N ARG A 65 13.26 10.65 11.57
CA ARG A 65 12.39 10.54 10.40
C ARG A 65 10.94 10.91 10.73
N ARG A 66 10.42 10.42 11.86
CA ARG A 66 9.05 10.71 12.28
C ARG A 66 8.84 12.19 12.61
N VAL A 67 9.86 12.87 13.12
CA VAL A 67 9.82 14.33 13.32
C VAL A 67 9.64 15.05 11.98
N ALA A 68 10.43 14.69 10.97
CA ALA A 68 10.32 15.28 9.63
C ALA A 68 8.93 15.08 9.02
N GLU A 69 8.36 13.88 9.16
CA GLU A 69 7.01 13.56 8.70
C GLU A 69 5.94 14.42 9.40
N MET A 70 5.99 14.55 10.73
CA MET A 70 5.05 15.38 11.48
C MET A 70 5.17 16.87 11.11
N VAL A 71 6.38 17.35 10.84
CA VAL A 71 6.62 18.73 10.39
C VAL A 71 6.04 18.95 8.99
N ALA A 72 6.31 18.04 8.04
CA ALA A 72 5.74 18.10 6.69
C ALA A 72 4.20 18.06 6.72
N GLU A 73 3.63 17.20 7.56
CA GLU A 73 2.19 17.06 7.70
C GLU A 73 1.53 18.33 8.25
N GLN A 74 2.11 18.95 9.28
CA GLN A 74 1.53 20.11 9.95
C GLN A 74 1.76 21.43 9.21
N TRP A 75 2.96 21.66 8.67
CA TRP A 75 3.31 22.94 8.03
C TRP A 75 3.22 22.92 6.50
N CYS A 76 3.41 21.76 5.86
CA CYS A 76 3.35 21.66 4.40
C CYS A 76 2.05 21.01 3.91
N GLY A 77 1.25 20.41 4.79
CA GLY A 77 0.03 19.69 4.43
C GLY A 77 0.28 18.41 3.61
N VAL A 78 1.54 17.94 3.57
CA VAL A 78 1.94 16.76 2.81
C VAL A 78 2.14 15.60 3.77
N ARG A 79 1.49 14.47 3.50
CA ARG A 79 1.73 13.20 4.21
C ARG A 79 2.61 12.29 3.34
N PRO A 80 3.50 11.48 3.94
CA PRO A 80 4.21 10.43 3.19
C PRO A 80 3.24 9.50 2.42
N ASP A 81 2.04 9.32 2.96
CA ASP A 81 0.97 8.49 2.39
C ASP A 81 0.26 9.16 1.20
N ASP A 82 0.58 10.40 0.81
CA ASP A 82 -0.04 11.03 -0.36
C ASP A 82 0.31 10.27 -1.65
N THR A 83 1.46 9.59 -1.65
CA THR A 83 1.89 8.66 -2.72
C THR A 83 1.11 7.33 -2.71
N VAL A 84 0.39 7.03 -1.63
CA VAL A 84 -0.35 5.80 -1.46
C VAL A 84 -1.73 5.95 -2.11
N PRO A 85 -2.15 5.01 -2.98
CA PRO A 85 -3.49 4.99 -3.57
C PRO A 85 -4.57 5.17 -2.49
N GLU A 86 -5.61 5.95 -2.80
CA GLU A 86 -6.64 6.32 -1.82
C GLU A 86 -7.26 5.12 -1.10
N ARG A 87 -7.49 4.03 -1.82
CA ARG A 87 -8.02 2.76 -1.30
C ARG A 87 -7.14 2.10 -0.24
N LEU A 88 -5.85 2.41 -0.21
CA LEU A 88 -4.87 1.87 0.74
C LEU A 88 -4.62 2.81 1.94
N ARG A 89 -5.06 4.08 1.87
CA ARG A 89 -4.87 5.05 2.96
C ARG A 89 -5.63 4.64 4.23
N SER A 90 -6.83 4.09 4.08
CA SER A 90 -7.61 3.56 5.20
C SER A 90 -6.90 2.40 5.90
N ILE A 91 -6.32 1.48 5.12
CA ILE A 91 -5.56 0.33 5.63
C ILE A 91 -4.32 0.83 6.39
N LEU A 92 -3.57 1.79 5.84
CA LEU A 92 -2.43 2.38 6.53
C LEU A 92 -2.82 3.08 7.83
N SER A 93 -3.97 3.76 7.85
CA SER A 93 -4.48 4.38 9.07
C SER A 93 -4.74 3.34 10.16
N VAL A 94 -5.38 2.23 9.82
CA VAL A 94 -5.64 1.13 10.76
C VAL A 94 -4.33 0.51 11.23
N LEU A 95 -3.40 0.21 10.32
CA LEU A 95 -2.12 -0.42 10.65
C LEU A 95 -1.26 0.41 11.62
N ARG A 96 -1.43 1.73 11.68
CA ARG A 96 -0.73 2.60 12.65
C ARG A 96 -1.18 2.41 14.09
N GLU A 97 -2.39 1.89 14.30
CA GLU A 97 -2.99 1.69 15.62
C GLU A 97 -2.87 0.23 16.09
N VAL A 98 -2.44 -0.67 15.20
CA VAL A 98 -2.24 -2.10 15.50
C VAL A 98 -0.97 -2.29 16.35
N ASP A 99 -1.06 -3.18 17.34
CA ASP A 99 0.09 -3.55 18.18
C ASP A 99 1.20 -4.20 17.33
N GLU A 100 2.46 -3.93 17.69
CA GLU A 100 3.62 -4.41 16.95
C GLU A 100 3.66 -5.94 16.83
N ARG A 101 3.09 -6.68 17.80
CA ARG A 101 2.98 -8.15 17.76
C ARG A 101 2.03 -8.61 16.66
N ASP A 102 0.97 -7.86 16.41
CA ASP A 102 -0.06 -8.19 15.42
C ASP A 102 0.34 -7.75 14.00
N LEU A 103 1.29 -6.82 13.87
CA LEU A 103 1.86 -6.41 12.58
C LEU A 103 2.49 -7.58 11.82
N LEU A 104 3.08 -8.56 12.52
CA LEU A 104 3.64 -9.75 11.90
C LEU A 104 2.58 -10.55 11.14
N VAL A 105 1.40 -10.74 11.75
CA VAL A 105 0.28 -11.48 11.15
C VAL A 105 -0.25 -10.75 9.92
N MET A 106 -0.37 -9.42 10.01
CA MET A 106 -0.81 -8.58 8.88
C MET A 106 0.17 -8.67 7.71
N HIS A 107 1.48 -8.65 7.99
CA HIS A 107 2.52 -8.83 6.98
C HIS A 107 2.45 -10.22 6.34
N GLU A 108 2.33 -11.29 7.12
CA GLU A 108 2.20 -12.65 6.60
C GLU A 108 0.95 -12.83 5.72
N MET A 109 -0.17 -12.24 6.12
CA MET A 109 -1.40 -12.24 5.33
C MET A 109 -1.20 -11.53 3.98
N ALA A 110 -0.61 -10.34 3.99
CA ALA A 110 -0.30 -9.59 2.77
C ALA A 110 0.63 -10.39 1.84
N MET A 111 1.68 -11.00 2.39
CA MET A 111 2.61 -11.83 1.63
C MET A 111 1.94 -13.10 1.08
N THR A 112 1.00 -13.69 1.82
CA THR A 112 0.23 -14.85 1.36
C THR A 112 -0.69 -14.49 0.21
N LEU A 113 -1.38 -13.35 0.28
CA LEU A 113 -2.20 -12.85 -0.82
C LEU A 113 -1.35 -12.56 -2.06
N TYR A 114 -0.18 -11.95 -1.87
CA TYR A 114 0.78 -11.71 -2.94
C TYR A 114 1.25 -13.02 -3.59
N ARG A 115 1.69 -14.01 -2.80
CA ARG A 115 2.09 -15.33 -3.31
C ARG A 115 0.96 -16.04 -4.04
N LYS A 116 -0.27 -16.00 -3.50
CA LYS A 116 -1.45 -16.57 -4.16
C LYS A 116 -1.69 -15.93 -5.53
N ARG A 117 -1.50 -14.62 -5.65
CA ARG A 117 -1.60 -13.92 -6.94
C ARG A 117 -0.49 -14.35 -7.90
N MET A 118 0.75 -14.42 -7.44
CA MET A 118 1.89 -14.85 -8.27
C MET A 118 1.71 -16.28 -8.79
N ILE A 119 1.30 -17.21 -7.92
CA ILE A 119 1.03 -18.61 -8.32
C ILE A 119 -0.11 -18.67 -9.34
N ARG A 120 -1.15 -17.83 -9.21
CA ARG A 120 -2.23 -17.76 -10.20
C ARG A 120 -1.70 -17.30 -11.56
N LEU A 121 -0.87 -16.25 -11.59
CA LEU A 121 -0.27 -15.74 -12.82
C LEU A 121 0.63 -16.78 -13.49
N GLU A 122 1.51 -17.43 -12.74
CA GLU A 122 2.40 -18.47 -13.25
C GLU A 122 1.61 -19.67 -13.77
N ARG A 123 0.60 -20.11 -13.03
CA ARG A 123 -0.33 -21.16 -13.48
C ARG A 123 -1.00 -20.77 -14.79
N ASP A 124 -1.52 -19.54 -14.90
CA ASP A 124 -2.24 -19.09 -16.08
C ASP A 124 -1.30 -19.00 -17.29
N GLN A 125 -0.05 -18.60 -17.07
CA GLN A 125 1.00 -18.63 -18.09
C GLN A 125 1.31 -20.06 -18.54
N LEU A 126 1.59 -20.98 -17.61
CA LEU A 126 1.87 -22.39 -17.94
C LEU A 126 0.70 -23.07 -18.65
N SER A 127 -0.52 -22.72 -18.27
CA SER A 127 -1.74 -23.22 -18.89
C SER A 127 -1.84 -22.75 -20.36
N ALA A 128 -1.53 -21.47 -20.63
CA ALA A 128 -1.46 -20.94 -21.98
C ALA A 128 -0.33 -21.61 -22.81
N GLU A 129 0.85 -21.81 -22.24
CA GLU A 129 1.97 -22.51 -22.90
C GLU A 129 1.61 -23.95 -23.27
N LEU A 130 0.97 -24.69 -22.35
CA LEU A 130 0.51 -26.06 -22.60
C LEU A 130 -0.57 -26.13 -23.69
N LEU A 131 -1.47 -25.15 -23.71
CA LEU A 131 -2.49 -25.04 -24.75
C LEU A 131 -1.84 -24.81 -26.13
N MET A 132 -0.88 -23.89 -26.24
CA MET A 132 -0.15 -23.65 -27.49
C MET A 132 0.57 -24.92 -27.97
N ALA A 133 1.27 -25.62 -27.06
CA ALA A 133 1.93 -26.88 -27.40
C ALA A 133 0.94 -27.98 -27.85
N TYR A 134 -0.28 -27.99 -27.29
CA TYR A 134 -1.33 -28.92 -27.69
C TYR A 134 -1.93 -28.58 -29.06
N ILE A 135 -2.07 -27.29 -29.38
CA ILE A 135 -2.52 -26.81 -30.69
C ILE A 135 -1.46 -27.10 -31.76
N GLU A 136 -0.18 -26.79 -31.49
CA GLU A 136 0.93 -27.05 -32.42
C GLU A 136 1.13 -28.55 -32.70
N GLY A 137 0.77 -29.42 -31.75
CA GLY A 137 0.85 -30.88 -31.89
C GLY A 137 -0.44 -31.56 -32.37
N GLY A 138 -1.53 -30.81 -32.56
CA GLY A 138 -2.84 -31.33 -32.96
C GLY A 138 -3.05 -31.27 -34.47
N GLU A 139 -3.45 -32.37 -35.09
CA GLU A 139 -3.91 -32.37 -36.48
C GLU A 139 -5.39 -31.93 -36.55
N GLY A 140 -5.63 -30.62 -36.71
CA GLY A 140 -6.96 -30.07 -37.02
C GLY A 140 -7.48 -28.97 -36.08
N PRO A 141 -8.63 -28.36 -36.38
CA PRO A 141 -9.22 -27.28 -35.62
C PRO A 141 -9.67 -27.72 -34.22
N LEU A 142 -9.63 -26.80 -33.25
CA LEU A 142 -10.10 -27.06 -31.89
C LEU A 142 -11.61 -27.31 -31.87
N THR A 143 -11.99 -28.44 -31.29
CA THR A 143 -13.39 -28.85 -31.10
C THR A 143 -14.03 -28.18 -29.89
N LEU A 144 -15.37 -28.14 -29.87
CA LEU A 144 -16.14 -27.59 -28.76
C LEU A 144 -15.87 -28.33 -27.43
N GLU A 145 -15.65 -29.65 -27.47
CA GLU A 145 -15.29 -30.43 -26.28
C GLU A 145 -13.91 -30.09 -25.73
N GLN A 146 -12.96 -29.74 -26.60
CA GLN A 146 -11.63 -29.29 -26.18
C GLN A 146 -11.71 -27.91 -25.54
N LEU A 147 -12.45 -26.95 -26.13
CA LEU A 147 -12.64 -25.63 -25.52
C LEU A 147 -13.35 -25.70 -24.16
N ARG A 148 -14.31 -26.59 -23.96
CA ARG A 148 -14.99 -26.76 -22.65
C ARG A 148 -14.07 -27.21 -21.53
N LYS A 149 -12.92 -27.82 -21.85
CA LYS A 149 -11.90 -28.23 -20.86
C LYS A 149 -10.98 -27.08 -20.50
N LEU A 150 -10.99 -25.99 -21.27
CA LEU A 150 -10.18 -24.81 -21.04
C LEU A 150 -10.82 -23.88 -20.00
N ARG A 151 -9.96 -23.21 -19.25
CA ARG A 151 -10.31 -22.16 -18.31
C ARG A 151 -10.51 -20.85 -19.07
N ARG A 152 -11.14 -19.90 -18.39
CA ARG A 152 -11.48 -18.60 -18.97
C ARG A 152 -10.28 -17.86 -19.58
N SER A 153 -9.12 -17.87 -18.91
CA SER A 153 -7.89 -17.24 -19.42
C SER A 153 -7.37 -17.90 -20.70
N GLU A 154 -7.43 -19.23 -20.78
CA GLU A 154 -7.04 -20.01 -21.96
C GLU A 154 -8.02 -19.77 -23.11
N LEU A 155 -9.33 -19.71 -22.82
CA LEU A 155 -10.36 -19.36 -23.79
C LEU A 155 -10.16 -17.95 -24.36
N TYR A 156 -9.77 -16.96 -23.54
CA TYR A 156 -9.42 -15.63 -24.04
C TYR A 156 -8.16 -15.67 -24.91
N ALA A 157 -7.15 -16.48 -24.57
CA ALA A 157 -5.96 -16.64 -25.40
C ALA A 157 -6.32 -17.19 -26.78
N VAL A 158 -7.15 -18.24 -26.86
CA VAL A 158 -7.67 -18.77 -28.14
C VAL A 158 -8.46 -17.72 -28.90
N LYS A 159 -9.38 -17.00 -28.22
CA LYS A 159 -10.22 -15.97 -28.86
C LYS A 159 -9.40 -14.85 -29.52
N HIS A 160 -8.24 -14.50 -28.96
CA HIS A 160 -7.40 -13.40 -29.44
C HIS A 160 -6.23 -13.86 -30.30
N ASP A 161 -6.04 -15.16 -30.51
CA ASP A 161 -5.02 -15.70 -31.39
C ASP A 161 -5.60 -16.09 -32.76
N PRO A 162 -5.36 -15.31 -33.82
CA PRO A 162 -5.90 -15.57 -35.15
C PRO A 162 -5.24 -16.77 -35.86
N SER A 163 -4.18 -17.35 -35.29
CA SER A 163 -3.49 -18.51 -35.86
C SER A 163 -4.13 -19.84 -35.48
N VAL A 164 -5.06 -19.84 -34.52
CA VAL A 164 -5.72 -21.04 -34.02
C VAL A 164 -7.01 -21.28 -34.81
N GLU A 165 -7.09 -22.39 -35.53
CA GLU A 165 -8.34 -22.81 -36.17
C GLU A 165 -9.28 -23.46 -35.15
N VAL A 166 -10.55 -23.06 -35.20
CA VAL A 166 -11.59 -23.49 -34.26
C VAL A 166 -12.83 -23.92 -35.03
N GLU A 167 -13.50 -25.00 -34.61
CA GLU A 167 -14.74 -25.44 -35.25
C GLU A 167 -15.85 -24.38 -35.13
N PRO A 168 -16.82 -24.31 -36.08
CA PRO A 168 -17.83 -23.25 -36.09
C PRO A 168 -18.71 -23.17 -34.84
N ASP A 169 -19.01 -24.32 -34.22
CA ASP A 169 -19.77 -24.43 -32.97
C ASP A 169 -18.92 -24.05 -31.74
N ALA A 170 -17.63 -24.32 -31.79
CA ALA A 170 -16.64 -23.90 -30.81
C ALA A 170 -16.37 -22.39 -30.86
N GLN A 171 -16.38 -21.78 -32.05
CA GLN A 171 -16.26 -20.32 -32.23
C GLN A 171 -17.42 -19.56 -31.57
N ALA A 172 -18.65 -20.06 -31.70
CA ALA A 172 -19.82 -19.46 -31.06
C ALA A 172 -19.71 -19.39 -29.53
N MET A 173 -18.98 -20.32 -28.91
CA MET A 173 -18.70 -20.29 -27.46
C MET A 173 -17.66 -19.22 -27.09
N LEU A 174 -16.64 -18.98 -27.92
CA LEU A 174 -15.64 -17.93 -27.70
C LEU A 174 -16.24 -16.52 -27.85
N ASP A 175 -17.10 -16.34 -28.86
CA ASP A 175 -17.77 -15.07 -29.11
C ASP A 175 -18.71 -14.67 -27.96
N ALA A 176 -19.27 -15.66 -27.25
CA ALA A 176 -20.12 -15.46 -26.08
C ALA A 176 -19.36 -15.10 -24.79
N LEU A 177 -18.02 -15.11 -24.79
CA LEU A 177 -17.23 -14.70 -23.61
C LEU A 177 -17.32 -13.17 -23.42
N PRO A 178 -17.67 -12.70 -22.21
CA PRO A 178 -17.72 -11.26 -21.91
C PRO A 178 -16.33 -10.64 -22.01
N ASP A 179 -16.19 -9.34 -22.21
CA ASP A 179 -14.88 -8.73 -22.34
C ASP A 179 -14.16 -8.63 -20.98
N PRO A 180 -12.81 -8.79 -20.96
CA PRO A 180 -12.03 -8.83 -19.73
C PRO A 180 -12.04 -7.52 -18.92
N GLU A 181 -12.52 -6.41 -19.50
CA GLU A 181 -12.64 -5.10 -18.84
C GLU A 181 -13.97 -4.91 -18.07
N GLU A 182 -14.89 -5.87 -18.12
CA GLU A 182 -16.20 -5.79 -17.44
C GLU A 182 -16.26 -6.46 -16.04
N GLU A 183 -15.14 -6.95 -15.50
CA GLU A 183 -15.02 -7.53 -14.13
C GLU A 183 -14.16 -6.68 -13.17
#